data_AF-A0A4Q3X3H5-F1
#
_entry.id   AF-A0A4Q3X3H5-F1
#
_cell.length_a   1.000
_cell.length_b   1.000
_cell.length_c   1.000
_cell.angle_alpha   90.00
_cell.angle_beta   90.00
_cell.angle_gamma   90.00
#
_symmetry.space_group_name_H-M   'P 1'
#
loop_
_entity.id
_entity.type
_entity.pdbx_description
1 polymer ?
#
loop_
_entity_poly.entity_id
_entity_poly.type
_entity_poly.pdbx_seq_one_letter_code
_entity_poly.pdbx_strand_id
1 'polypeptide(L)'
;MKKSILLATVMALGAPVWAQGGDFDAAKASWKDVRLGVRELDEAVAKKKLANVHDIAFNLRDSVRELRDAPVEGEAKFDKLVSLIGQVDGFANALDSSGDKNDLRGTVASQRKVHVALDQIAALFPAGTLPKVGPVVATGPVSDPVCRMTVTPASAPGKAVYGGQTYYFCSKADAQAFQKAPAKYAALYEEIAFGKPKGYELRVHAAGKVTAGKTATLDFAVREKGKSALVKDFQVVHEMLLHLIITSDDLSYFSHEHPILGKDGRFRLQTRFPAGGRYLLFGDFTPAAGMNQVLRSELRVEGAAKPRQALVADKTLTKTVDGITVSVKPSRPLEAGRPVLLTYTLKKGGKPLSDMQPYLGASGHMMAINRNGRDIVHTHTVGAGGLVTSAMATPSGPSFTYDLELPVSGLTKIWAQFQRGGKVLTVPFTFDVKGKTSKIVAAPKTAAPANAQKVTLTLPRDYKANAISVQAGKPVALTFVLAEDAGCGNAVMVPAANWNKTLKVGERATVVYTPKQSGPLKFACSMNHFRGSLVVK
;
A
#
# COMPACT_ATOMS: atom_id res chain seq x y z
N MET A 1 -11.91 -72.77 -51.18
CA MET A 1 -12.42 -72.06 -52.39
C MET A 1 -13.85 -71.63 -52.07
N LYS A 2 -14.34 -70.38 -52.09
CA LYS A 2 -13.90 -69.04 -52.51
C LYS A 2 -14.67 -68.04 -51.60
N LYS A 3 -13.97 -67.18 -50.84
CA LYS A 3 -14.02 -65.70 -50.90
C LYS A 3 -14.99 -65.07 -51.92
N SER A 4 -15.90 -64.22 -51.42
CA SER A 4 -16.42 -62.98 -52.03
C SER A 4 -16.84 -62.08 -50.85
N ILE A 5 -16.02 -61.14 -50.36
CA ILE A 5 -15.84 -59.76 -50.85
C ILE A 5 -17.18 -59.04 -51.04
N LEU A 6 -17.60 -58.30 -50.01
CA LEU A 6 -18.36 -57.08 -50.17
C LEU A 6 -17.53 -55.95 -49.55
N LEU A 7 -16.99 -55.11 -50.42
CA LEU A 7 -16.13 -53.98 -50.10
C LEU A 7 -16.97 -52.70 -50.08
N ALA A 8 -16.78 -51.91 -49.03
CA ALA A 8 -16.82 -50.45 -48.98
C ALA A 8 -18.11 -49.70 -49.37
N THR A 9 -18.74 -49.08 -48.37
CA THR A 9 -18.90 -47.61 -48.32
C THR A 9 -18.95 -47.18 -46.85
N VAL A 10 -17.79 -47.05 -46.20
CA VAL A 10 -17.65 -46.26 -44.97
C VAL A 10 -17.09 -44.93 -45.42
N MET A 11 -17.91 -43.88 -45.31
CA MET A 11 -17.45 -42.50 -45.50
C MET A 11 -16.22 -42.25 -44.64
N ALA A 12 -15.21 -41.61 -45.21
CA ALA A 12 -14.03 -41.15 -44.51
C ALA A 12 -14.41 -40.15 -43.40
N LEU A 13 -14.67 -40.65 -42.20
CA LEU A 13 -14.52 -39.87 -40.98
C LEU A 13 -13.01 -39.71 -40.78
N GLY A 14 -12.51 -38.49 -41.03
CA GLY A 14 -11.13 -38.14 -40.72
C GLY A 14 -10.81 -38.56 -39.28
N ALA A 15 -9.56 -38.96 -39.02
CA ALA A 15 -9.10 -39.26 -37.67
C ALA A 15 -9.55 -38.13 -36.72
N PRO A 16 -10.03 -38.45 -35.51
CA PRO A 16 -10.51 -37.42 -34.60
C PRO A 16 -9.38 -36.42 -34.32
N VAL A 17 -9.72 -35.15 -34.10
CA VAL A 17 -8.79 -34.02 -33.94
C VAL A 17 -7.67 -34.31 -32.91
N TRP A 18 -7.94 -35.19 -31.93
CA TRP A 18 -6.98 -35.61 -30.90
C TRP A 18 -5.97 -36.70 -31.30
N ALA A 19 -6.13 -37.34 -32.46
CA ALA A 19 -5.31 -38.46 -32.92
C ALA A 19 -4.10 -38.05 -33.78
N GLN A 20 -3.84 -36.75 -33.92
CA GLN A 20 -2.73 -36.25 -34.73
C GLN A 20 -1.65 -35.59 -33.85
N GLY A 21 -0.45 -36.15 -33.84
CA GLY A 21 0.77 -35.37 -33.57
C GLY A 21 1.02 -34.51 -34.81
N GLY A 22 1.04 -33.19 -34.66
CA GLY A 22 0.87 -32.31 -35.83
C GLY A 22 1.21 -30.86 -35.60
N ASP A 23 1.08 -30.12 -36.71
CA ASP A 23 1.34 -28.69 -36.84
C ASP A 23 0.50 -27.86 -35.86
N PHE A 24 1.17 -27.05 -35.04
CA PHE A 24 0.53 -26.17 -34.05
C PHE A 24 0.49 -24.72 -34.51
N ASP A 25 0.78 -24.40 -35.77
CA ASP A 25 0.94 -23.03 -36.22
C ASP A 25 -0.36 -22.22 -36.13
N ALA A 26 -1.51 -22.83 -36.41
CA ALA A 26 -2.82 -22.21 -36.16
C ALA A 26 -3.03 -21.92 -34.67
N ALA A 27 -2.75 -22.90 -33.78
CA ALA A 27 -2.87 -22.72 -32.34
C ALA A 27 -1.93 -21.63 -31.80
N LYS A 28 -0.69 -21.58 -32.29
CA LYS A 28 0.28 -20.51 -31.96
C LYS A 28 -0.19 -19.15 -32.45
N ALA A 29 -0.82 -19.07 -33.62
CA ALA A 29 -1.37 -17.84 -34.17
C ALA A 29 -2.50 -17.31 -33.28
N SER A 30 -3.53 -18.12 -33.00
CA SER A 30 -4.63 -17.75 -32.09
C SER A 30 -4.11 -17.39 -30.69
N TRP A 31 -3.07 -18.07 -30.20
CA TRP A 31 -2.48 -17.78 -28.89
C TRP A 31 -1.77 -16.43 -28.81
N LYS A 32 -1.32 -15.85 -29.94
CA LYS A 32 -0.81 -14.47 -29.95
C LYS A 32 -1.92 -13.48 -29.61
N ASP A 33 -3.12 -13.70 -30.14
CA ASP A 33 -4.30 -12.86 -29.92
C ASP A 33 -4.85 -13.06 -28.50
N VAL A 34 -4.86 -14.30 -27.99
CA VAL A 34 -5.16 -14.59 -26.58
C VAL A 34 -4.24 -13.79 -25.66
N ARG A 35 -2.92 -13.81 -25.91
CA ARG A 35 -1.96 -13.06 -25.09
C ARG A 35 -2.09 -11.54 -25.24
N LEU A 36 -2.57 -11.05 -26.38
CA LEU A 36 -2.89 -9.63 -26.56
C LEU A 36 -4.12 -9.24 -25.75
N GLY A 37 -5.22 -9.98 -25.87
CA GLY A 37 -6.44 -9.74 -25.10
C GLY A 37 -6.22 -9.80 -23.58
N VAL A 38 -5.36 -10.70 -23.09
CA VAL A 38 -4.95 -10.72 -21.67
C VAL A 38 -4.23 -9.44 -21.28
N ARG A 39 -3.29 -8.93 -22.09
CA ARG A 39 -2.59 -7.67 -21.80
C ARG A 39 -3.55 -6.48 -21.76
N GLU A 40 -4.50 -6.44 -22.69
CA GLU A 40 -5.52 -5.39 -22.75
C GLU A 40 -6.45 -5.46 -21.54
N LEU A 41 -6.85 -6.67 -21.13
CA LEU A 41 -7.65 -6.90 -19.93
C LEU A 41 -6.90 -6.43 -18.67
N ASP A 42 -5.64 -6.84 -18.53
CA ASP A 42 -4.76 -6.41 -17.44
C ASP A 42 -4.63 -4.89 -17.38
N GLU A 43 -4.43 -4.25 -18.51
CA GLU A 43 -4.32 -2.80 -18.60
C GLU A 43 -5.65 -2.11 -18.26
N ALA A 44 -6.78 -2.61 -18.78
CA ALA A 44 -8.10 -2.06 -18.51
C ALA A 44 -8.45 -2.15 -17.03
N VAL A 45 -8.22 -3.31 -16.40
CA VAL A 45 -8.48 -3.51 -14.97
C VAL A 45 -7.53 -2.68 -14.10
N ALA A 46 -6.23 -2.66 -14.42
CA ALA A 46 -5.25 -1.85 -13.69
C ALA A 46 -5.58 -0.35 -13.76
N LYS A 47 -6.06 0.12 -14.92
CA LYS A 47 -6.51 1.51 -15.13
C LYS A 47 -7.97 1.73 -14.73
N LYS A 48 -8.66 0.72 -14.18
CA LYS A 48 -10.11 0.72 -13.83
C LYS A 48 -11.02 1.25 -14.94
N LYS A 49 -10.65 1.00 -16.20
CA LYS A 49 -11.44 1.33 -17.39
C LYS A 49 -12.37 0.18 -17.70
N LEU A 50 -13.36 -0.03 -16.84
CA LEU A 50 -14.20 -1.22 -16.89
C LEU A 50 -15.23 -1.21 -18.03
N ALA A 51 -15.55 -0.03 -18.55
CA ALA A 51 -16.49 0.14 -19.66
C ALA A 51 -16.07 -0.58 -20.95
N ASN A 52 -14.77 -0.84 -21.14
CA ASN A 52 -14.25 -1.52 -22.34
C ASN A 52 -13.97 -3.02 -22.09
N VAL A 53 -14.27 -3.52 -20.88
CA VAL A 53 -13.97 -4.91 -20.53
C VAL A 53 -14.85 -5.88 -21.31
N HIS A 54 -16.07 -5.48 -21.68
CA HIS A 54 -16.97 -6.23 -22.56
C HIS A 54 -16.27 -6.68 -23.84
N ASP A 55 -15.80 -5.71 -24.65
CA ASP A 55 -15.19 -5.98 -25.95
C ASP A 55 -13.93 -6.85 -25.80
N ILE A 56 -13.09 -6.52 -24.83
CA ILE A 56 -11.85 -7.27 -24.56
C ILE A 56 -12.17 -8.72 -24.17
N ALA A 57 -13.17 -8.93 -23.30
CA ALA A 57 -13.54 -10.25 -22.80
C ALA A 57 -14.09 -11.14 -23.92
N PHE A 58 -14.91 -10.61 -24.82
CA PHE A 58 -15.45 -11.39 -25.94
C PHE A 58 -14.43 -11.64 -27.05
N ASN A 59 -13.55 -10.68 -27.37
CA ASN A 59 -12.46 -10.92 -28.31
C ASN A 59 -11.47 -11.98 -27.79
N LEU A 60 -11.16 -11.93 -26.49
CA LEU A 60 -10.34 -12.96 -25.85
C LEU A 60 -11.03 -14.33 -25.89
N ARG A 61 -12.32 -14.39 -25.56
CA ARG A 61 -13.13 -15.61 -25.61
C ARG A 61 -13.10 -16.23 -27.01
N ASP A 62 -13.35 -15.42 -28.03
CA ASP A 62 -13.44 -15.91 -29.41
C ASP A 62 -12.06 -16.41 -29.89
N SER A 63 -10.98 -15.71 -29.54
CA SER A 63 -9.60 -16.18 -29.79
C SER A 63 -9.29 -17.53 -29.13
N VAL A 64 -9.86 -17.79 -27.94
CA VAL A 64 -9.69 -19.08 -27.24
C VAL A 64 -10.52 -20.19 -27.88
N ARG A 65 -11.68 -19.88 -28.46
CA ARG A 65 -12.54 -20.86 -29.15
C ARG A 65 -11.88 -21.46 -30.39
N GLU A 66 -11.04 -20.69 -31.07
CA GLU A 66 -10.24 -21.18 -32.21
C GLU A 66 -9.33 -22.36 -31.83
N LEU A 67 -8.99 -22.52 -30.54
CA LEU A 67 -8.20 -23.67 -30.08
C LEU A 67 -8.97 -24.99 -30.09
N ARG A 68 -10.31 -24.95 -30.22
CA ARG A 68 -11.14 -26.17 -30.24
C ARG A 68 -10.73 -27.15 -31.33
N ASP A 69 -10.24 -26.62 -32.45
CA ASP A 69 -9.81 -27.40 -33.61
C ASP A 69 -8.30 -27.70 -33.59
N ALA A 70 -7.58 -27.26 -32.55
CA ALA A 70 -6.15 -27.51 -32.43
C ALA A 70 -5.87 -28.98 -32.09
N PRO A 71 -4.81 -29.58 -32.66
CA PRO A 71 -4.42 -30.94 -32.32
C PRO A 71 -3.98 -30.99 -30.84
N VAL A 72 -4.56 -31.91 -30.07
CA VAL A 72 -4.19 -32.16 -28.66
C VAL A 72 -4.09 -33.65 -28.43
N GLU A 73 -2.96 -34.10 -27.86
CA GLU A 73 -2.70 -35.52 -27.67
C GLU A 73 -3.62 -36.18 -26.63
N GLY A 74 -4.52 -37.01 -27.12
CA GLY A 74 -5.37 -37.89 -26.31
C GLY A 74 -6.72 -37.28 -25.92
N GLU A 75 -7.75 -38.13 -25.97
CA GLU A 75 -9.15 -37.79 -25.70
C GLU A 75 -9.34 -37.03 -24.37
N ALA A 76 -8.71 -37.49 -23.28
CA ALA A 76 -8.82 -36.84 -21.98
C ALA A 76 -8.27 -35.40 -21.96
N LYS A 77 -7.19 -35.11 -22.70
CA LYS A 77 -6.67 -33.73 -22.81
C LYS A 77 -7.57 -32.87 -23.70
N PHE A 78 -8.14 -33.45 -24.76
CA PHE A 78 -9.11 -32.78 -25.62
C PHE A 78 -10.38 -32.41 -24.86
N ASP A 79 -10.97 -33.33 -24.11
CA ASP A 79 -12.14 -33.05 -23.25
C ASP A 79 -11.82 -31.96 -22.23
N LYS A 80 -10.62 -31.99 -21.66
CA LYS A 80 -10.15 -30.96 -20.74
C LYS A 80 -10.03 -29.60 -21.44
N LEU A 81 -9.53 -29.56 -22.67
CA LEU A 81 -9.46 -28.35 -23.48
C LEU A 81 -10.86 -27.78 -23.72
N VAL A 82 -11.80 -28.59 -24.21
CA VAL A 82 -13.19 -28.17 -24.46
C VAL A 82 -13.84 -27.64 -23.17
N SER A 83 -13.63 -28.31 -22.03
CA SER A 83 -14.13 -27.83 -20.74
C SER A 83 -13.53 -26.48 -20.33
N LEU A 84 -12.22 -26.27 -20.54
CA LEU A 84 -11.56 -25.00 -20.21
C LEU A 84 -12.00 -23.86 -21.13
N ILE A 85 -12.21 -24.12 -22.42
CA ILE A 85 -12.81 -23.16 -23.36
C ILE A 85 -14.19 -22.74 -22.85
N GLY A 86 -15.03 -23.68 -22.43
CA GLY A 86 -16.34 -23.38 -21.82
C GLY A 86 -16.24 -22.59 -20.50
N GLN A 87 -15.19 -22.79 -19.71
CA GLN A 87 -14.94 -21.95 -18.52
C GLN A 87 -14.57 -20.52 -18.91
N VAL A 88 -13.74 -20.33 -19.93
CA VAL A 88 -13.37 -19.01 -20.45
C VAL A 88 -14.61 -18.28 -20.98
N ASP A 89 -15.53 -18.97 -21.65
CA ASP A 89 -16.84 -18.42 -22.04
C ASP A 89 -17.61 -17.87 -20.83
N GLY A 90 -17.72 -18.68 -19.77
CA GLY A 90 -18.39 -18.27 -18.54
C GLY A 90 -17.71 -17.07 -17.87
N PHE A 91 -16.37 -17.03 -17.87
CA PHE A 91 -15.63 -15.90 -17.31
C PHE A 91 -15.74 -14.64 -18.17
N ALA A 92 -15.83 -14.77 -19.49
CA ALA A 92 -16.06 -13.64 -20.39
C ALA A 92 -17.43 -12.99 -20.12
N ASN A 93 -18.48 -13.79 -19.96
CA ASN A 93 -19.81 -13.30 -19.56
C ASN A 93 -19.79 -12.64 -18.16
N ALA A 94 -19.01 -13.19 -17.24
CA ALA A 94 -18.85 -12.60 -15.90
C ALA A 94 -18.09 -11.26 -15.95
N LEU A 95 -17.04 -11.17 -16.78
CA LEU A 95 -16.26 -9.95 -17.02
C LEU A 95 -17.10 -8.86 -17.69
N ASP A 96 -17.91 -9.23 -18.67
CA ASP A 96 -18.92 -8.37 -19.29
C ASP A 96 -19.87 -7.81 -18.23
N SER A 97 -20.58 -8.69 -17.52
CA SER A 97 -21.56 -8.27 -16.51
C SER A 97 -20.96 -7.40 -15.40
N SER A 98 -19.75 -7.73 -14.93
CA SER A 98 -19.08 -6.92 -13.90
C SER A 98 -18.50 -5.62 -14.46
N GLY A 99 -18.05 -5.62 -15.71
CA GLY A 99 -17.59 -4.45 -16.45
C GLY A 99 -18.69 -3.39 -16.59
N ASP A 100 -19.86 -3.80 -17.08
CA ASP A 100 -21.05 -2.95 -17.26
C ASP A 100 -21.56 -2.37 -15.94
N LYS A 101 -21.51 -3.16 -14.87
CA LYS A 101 -21.87 -2.71 -13.51
C LYS A 101 -20.79 -1.82 -12.88
N ASN A 102 -19.65 -1.62 -13.54
CA ASN A 102 -18.46 -0.98 -13.00
C ASN A 102 -18.01 -1.60 -11.66
N ASP A 103 -18.22 -2.92 -11.52
CA ASP A 103 -17.84 -3.70 -10.36
C ASP A 103 -16.39 -4.17 -10.49
N LEU A 104 -15.46 -3.35 -10.01
CA LEU A 104 -14.03 -3.67 -10.02
C LEU A 104 -13.71 -4.96 -9.27
N ARG A 105 -14.44 -5.27 -8.18
CA ARG A 105 -14.16 -6.47 -7.39
C ARG A 105 -14.53 -7.71 -8.19
N GLY A 106 -15.72 -7.73 -8.78
CA GLY A 106 -16.17 -8.78 -9.68
C GLY A 106 -15.24 -8.94 -10.88
N THR A 107 -14.85 -7.84 -11.53
CA THR A 107 -13.97 -7.89 -12.71
C THR A 107 -12.59 -8.46 -12.38
N VAL A 108 -11.95 -8.00 -11.30
CA VAL A 108 -10.65 -8.56 -10.86
C VAL A 108 -10.78 -10.05 -10.52
N ALA A 109 -11.88 -10.47 -9.90
CA ALA A 109 -12.10 -11.88 -9.58
C ALA A 109 -12.22 -12.75 -10.84
N SER A 110 -12.96 -12.30 -11.85
CA SER A 110 -13.11 -13.02 -13.12
C SER A 110 -11.83 -12.99 -13.96
N GLN A 111 -11.10 -11.87 -13.99
CA GLN A 111 -9.80 -11.75 -14.65
C GLN A 111 -8.82 -12.82 -14.13
N ARG A 112 -8.67 -12.96 -12.81
CA ARG A 112 -7.77 -13.98 -12.25
C ARG A 112 -8.15 -15.40 -12.69
N LYS A 113 -9.44 -15.70 -12.80
CA LYS A 113 -9.93 -17.01 -13.27
C LYS A 113 -9.59 -17.24 -14.74
N VAL A 114 -9.67 -16.20 -15.58
CA VAL A 114 -9.21 -16.26 -16.97
C VAL A 114 -7.73 -16.61 -17.05
N HIS A 115 -6.86 -15.93 -16.29
CA HIS A 115 -5.42 -16.26 -16.27
C HIS A 115 -5.16 -17.71 -15.87
N VAL A 116 -5.85 -18.21 -14.83
CA VAL A 116 -5.73 -19.61 -14.38
C VAL A 116 -6.17 -20.58 -15.48
N ALA A 117 -7.32 -20.34 -16.11
CA ALA A 117 -7.82 -21.22 -17.17
C ALA A 117 -6.90 -21.22 -18.41
N LEU A 118 -6.38 -20.06 -18.81
CA LEU A 118 -5.45 -19.95 -19.94
C LEU A 118 -4.12 -20.67 -19.67
N ASP A 119 -3.55 -20.54 -18.46
CA ASP A 119 -2.34 -21.30 -18.10
C ASP A 119 -2.59 -22.82 -18.05
N GLN A 120 -3.81 -23.24 -17.71
CA GLN A 120 -4.23 -24.65 -17.79
C GLN A 120 -4.39 -25.12 -19.23
N ILE A 121 -4.96 -24.30 -20.12
CA ILE A 121 -5.05 -24.59 -21.56
C ILE A 121 -3.65 -24.74 -22.15
N ALA A 122 -2.74 -23.79 -21.89
CA ALA A 122 -1.37 -23.83 -22.37
C ALA A 122 -0.63 -25.12 -21.96
N ALA A 123 -0.91 -25.65 -20.77
CA ALA A 123 -0.31 -26.86 -20.24
C ALA A 123 -0.81 -28.17 -20.91
N LEU A 124 -1.88 -28.12 -21.71
CA LEU A 124 -2.36 -29.27 -22.48
C LEU A 124 -1.52 -29.53 -23.74
N PHE A 125 -0.78 -28.52 -24.20
CA PHE A 125 0.09 -28.57 -25.37
C PHE A 125 1.55 -28.89 -24.99
N PRO A 126 2.37 -29.36 -25.94
CA PRO A 126 3.80 -29.55 -25.71
C PRO A 126 4.48 -28.27 -25.18
N ALA A 127 5.51 -28.44 -24.35
CA ALA A 127 6.22 -27.32 -23.74
C ALA A 127 6.79 -26.38 -24.82
N GLY A 128 6.52 -25.08 -24.69
CA GLY A 128 6.96 -24.05 -25.63
C GLY A 128 6.01 -23.81 -26.81
N THR A 129 5.01 -24.67 -27.03
CA THR A 129 3.98 -24.45 -28.06
C THR A 129 3.13 -23.23 -27.72
N LEU A 130 2.52 -23.22 -26.54
CA LEU A 130 1.72 -22.10 -26.03
C LEU A 130 2.41 -21.49 -24.79
N PRO A 131 3.06 -20.32 -24.90
CA PRO A 131 3.66 -19.67 -23.75
C PRO A 131 2.61 -19.29 -22.70
N LYS A 132 2.87 -19.58 -21.42
CA LYS A 132 1.99 -19.17 -20.31
C LYS A 132 1.67 -17.68 -20.34
N VAL A 133 0.44 -17.34 -19.98
CA VAL A 133 0.04 -15.94 -19.74
C VAL A 133 0.55 -15.47 -18.39
N GLY A 134 0.65 -16.38 -17.42
CA GLY A 134 1.12 -16.11 -16.06
C GLY A 134 0.05 -15.46 -15.18
N PRO A 135 0.34 -15.27 -13.87
CA PRO A 135 -0.59 -14.64 -12.94
C PRO A 135 -0.71 -13.14 -13.19
N VAL A 136 -1.83 -12.55 -12.76
CA VAL A 136 -2.01 -11.09 -12.73
C VAL A 136 -0.90 -10.48 -11.86
N VAL A 137 -0.28 -9.41 -12.35
CA VAL A 137 0.78 -8.66 -11.67
C VAL A 137 0.31 -7.25 -11.35
N ALA A 138 0.80 -6.70 -10.23
CA ALA A 138 0.46 -5.33 -9.86
C ALA A 138 1.36 -4.33 -10.62
N THR A 139 0.75 -3.29 -11.18
CA THR A 139 1.42 -2.23 -11.95
C THR A 139 1.75 -0.99 -11.11
N GLY A 140 1.37 -0.98 -9.83
CA GLY A 140 1.64 0.10 -8.88
C GLY A 140 1.80 -0.42 -7.45
N PRO A 141 2.03 0.45 -6.47
CA PRO A 141 2.16 0.05 -5.07
C PRO A 141 0.93 -0.70 -4.57
N VAL A 142 1.16 -1.78 -3.83
CA VAL A 142 0.12 -2.66 -3.25
C VAL A 142 0.34 -2.85 -1.77
N SER A 143 -0.67 -3.34 -1.05
CA SER A 143 -0.52 -3.69 0.36
C SER A 143 0.01 -5.12 0.51
N ASP A 144 0.99 -5.31 1.38
CA ASP A 144 1.38 -6.62 1.89
C ASP A 144 0.16 -7.27 2.57
N PRO A 145 -0.30 -8.46 2.13
CA PRO A 145 -1.45 -9.14 2.74
C PRO A 145 -1.30 -9.46 4.24
N VAL A 146 -0.06 -9.62 4.71
CA VAL A 146 0.28 -10.04 6.07
C VAL A 146 0.40 -8.84 6.99
N CYS A 147 1.37 -7.95 6.72
CA CYS A 147 1.69 -6.82 7.62
C CYS A 147 0.97 -5.51 7.24
N ARG A 148 0.30 -5.47 6.07
CA ARG A 148 -0.47 -4.33 5.53
C ARG A 148 0.36 -3.11 5.12
N MET A 149 1.68 -3.25 5.09
CA MET A 149 2.58 -2.22 4.58
C MET A 149 2.42 -2.03 3.07
N THR A 150 2.65 -0.81 2.58
CA THR A 150 2.72 -0.56 1.15
C THR A 150 4.04 -1.09 0.58
N VAL A 151 3.96 -1.87 -0.49
CA VAL A 151 5.09 -2.50 -1.19
C VAL A 151 5.05 -2.08 -2.66
N THR A 152 6.20 -1.70 -3.20
CA THR A 152 6.38 -1.49 -4.64
C THR A 152 6.73 -2.84 -5.28
N PRO A 153 5.91 -3.38 -6.21
CA PRO A 153 6.12 -4.69 -6.82
C PRO A 153 7.53 -4.92 -7.39
N ALA A 154 8.08 -3.92 -8.08
CA ALA A 154 9.39 -3.99 -8.74
C ALA A 154 10.55 -4.21 -7.76
N SER A 155 10.41 -3.74 -6.52
CA SER A 155 11.43 -3.82 -5.47
C SER A 155 10.98 -4.69 -4.30
N ALA A 156 9.94 -5.51 -4.47
CA ALA A 156 9.36 -6.30 -3.40
C ALA A 156 10.35 -7.36 -2.87
N PRO A 157 10.67 -7.35 -1.56
CA PRO A 157 11.49 -8.37 -0.89
C PRO A 157 11.02 -9.81 -1.05
N GLY A 158 9.70 -10.03 -1.16
CA GLY A 158 9.09 -11.33 -1.39
C GLY A 158 7.93 -11.25 -2.36
N LYS A 159 7.65 -12.37 -3.05
CA LYS A 159 6.44 -12.55 -3.87
C LYS A 159 5.93 -13.98 -3.78
N ALA A 160 4.63 -14.16 -3.96
CA ALA A 160 3.99 -15.48 -4.02
C ALA A 160 2.80 -15.43 -4.99
N VAL A 161 2.51 -16.55 -5.64
CA VAL A 161 1.37 -16.66 -6.55
C VAL A 161 0.29 -17.48 -5.86
N TYR A 162 -0.94 -16.97 -5.85
CA TYR A 162 -2.10 -17.70 -5.34
C TYR A 162 -3.37 -17.24 -6.06
N GLY A 163 -4.23 -18.18 -6.45
CA GLY A 163 -5.52 -17.87 -7.10
C GLY A 163 -5.41 -16.98 -8.35
N GLY A 164 -4.38 -17.18 -9.18
CA GLY A 164 -4.17 -16.40 -10.42
C GLY A 164 -3.57 -15.01 -10.22
N GLN A 165 -3.16 -14.64 -9.01
CA GLN A 165 -2.59 -13.33 -8.67
C GLN A 165 -1.19 -13.47 -8.08
N THR A 166 -0.30 -12.54 -8.43
CA THR A 166 0.96 -12.31 -7.72
C THR A 166 0.73 -11.38 -6.53
N TYR A 167 1.06 -11.84 -5.34
CA TYR A 167 1.13 -11.07 -4.10
C TYR A 167 2.57 -10.65 -3.82
N TYR A 168 2.73 -9.46 -3.24
CA TYR A 168 4.04 -8.85 -2.96
C TYR A 168 4.14 -8.55 -1.46
N PHE A 169 5.33 -8.76 -0.92
CA PHE A 169 5.57 -8.73 0.52
C PHE A 169 6.73 -7.79 0.84
N CYS A 170 6.59 -7.02 1.92
CA CYS A 170 7.66 -6.16 2.43
C CYS A 170 8.81 -6.99 3.02
N SER A 171 8.58 -8.29 3.23
CA SER A 171 9.58 -9.19 3.77
C SER A 171 9.43 -10.64 3.30
N LYS A 172 10.51 -11.43 3.38
CA LYS A 172 10.46 -12.88 3.12
C LYS A 172 9.67 -13.62 4.20
N ALA A 173 9.70 -13.13 5.44
CA ALA A 173 8.94 -13.70 6.54
C ALA A 173 7.43 -13.60 6.28
N ASP A 174 6.96 -12.45 5.78
CA ASP A 174 5.56 -12.27 5.37
C ASP A 174 5.20 -13.19 4.19
N ALA A 175 6.08 -13.33 3.20
CA ALA A 175 5.86 -14.29 2.11
C ALA A 175 5.74 -15.74 2.62
N GLN A 176 6.57 -16.14 3.59
CA GLN A 176 6.49 -17.46 4.23
C GLN A 176 5.21 -17.64 5.06
N ALA A 177 4.82 -16.61 5.82
CA ALA A 177 3.55 -16.61 6.57
C ALA A 177 2.36 -16.75 5.62
N PHE A 178 2.38 -16.02 4.50
CA PHE A 178 1.38 -16.15 3.44
C PHE A 178 1.32 -17.57 2.89
N GLN A 179 2.46 -18.18 2.54
CA GLN A 179 2.50 -19.54 2.00
C GLN A 179 1.93 -20.59 2.95
N LYS A 180 2.04 -20.39 4.27
CA LYS A 180 1.45 -21.29 5.28
C LYS A 180 -0.08 -21.17 5.37
N ALA A 181 -0.65 -20.02 5.03
CA ALA A 181 -2.09 -19.76 5.12
C ALA A 181 -2.61 -18.84 3.98
N PRO A 182 -2.45 -19.22 2.70
CA PRO A 182 -2.63 -18.29 1.58
C PRO A 182 -4.09 -17.86 1.42
N ALA A 183 -5.05 -18.76 1.66
CA ALA A 183 -6.47 -18.45 1.61
C ALA A 183 -6.86 -17.35 2.62
N LYS A 184 -6.35 -17.43 3.85
CA LYS A 184 -6.59 -16.44 4.92
C LYS A 184 -6.12 -15.06 4.48
N TYR A 185 -4.86 -14.96 4.05
CA TYR A 185 -4.26 -13.67 3.71
C TYR A 185 -4.79 -13.11 2.38
N ALA A 186 -5.14 -13.97 1.41
CA ALA A 186 -5.80 -13.55 0.17
C ALA A 186 -7.17 -12.91 0.44
N ALA A 187 -8.00 -13.52 1.29
CA ALA A 187 -9.29 -12.95 1.70
C ALA A 187 -9.11 -11.61 2.42
N LEU A 188 -8.13 -11.54 3.31
CA LEU A 188 -7.77 -10.31 4.01
C LEU A 188 -7.23 -9.21 3.07
N TYR A 189 -6.53 -9.56 2.00
CA TYR A 189 -6.08 -8.62 0.97
C TYR A 189 -7.26 -8.07 0.17
N GLU A 190 -8.24 -8.92 -0.17
CA GLU A 190 -9.46 -8.47 -0.83
C GLU A 190 -10.29 -7.52 0.06
N GLU A 191 -10.41 -7.79 1.36
CA GLU A 191 -11.07 -6.89 2.30
C GLU A 191 -10.38 -5.53 2.35
N ILE A 192 -9.06 -5.47 2.26
CA ILE A 192 -8.32 -4.20 2.16
C ILE A 192 -8.53 -3.50 0.82
N ALA A 193 -8.47 -4.26 -0.27
CA ALA A 193 -8.53 -3.72 -1.62
C ALA A 193 -9.92 -3.16 -1.94
N PHE A 194 -10.97 -3.85 -1.49
CA PHE A 194 -12.37 -3.59 -1.87
C PHE A 194 -13.32 -3.31 -0.71
N GLY A 195 -12.93 -3.62 0.53
CA GLY A 195 -13.76 -3.37 1.71
C GLY A 195 -13.78 -1.89 2.13
N LYS A 196 -14.78 -1.54 2.94
CA LYS A 196 -14.87 -0.21 3.53
C LYS A 196 -13.74 -0.02 4.57
N PRO A 197 -13.01 1.10 4.53
CA PRO A 197 -12.01 1.40 5.56
C PRO A 197 -12.67 1.45 6.95
N LYS A 198 -12.14 0.69 7.90
CA LYS A 198 -12.58 0.76 9.31
C LYS A 198 -11.84 1.89 10.01
N GLY A 199 -12.57 2.75 10.72
CA GLY A 199 -12.00 3.77 11.57
C GLY A 199 -11.82 3.26 12.99
N TYR A 200 -10.72 3.64 13.64
CA TYR A 200 -10.43 3.26 15.03
C TYR A 200 -10.23 4.49 15.91
N GLU A 201 -10.41 4.30 17.21
CA GLU A 201 -10.04 5.26 18.25
C GLU A 201 -9.05 4.61 19.22
N LEU A 202 -8.08 5.40 19.70
CA LEU A 202 -7.14 5.03 20.76
C LEU A 202 -7.50 5.87 21.99
N ARG A 203 -7.85 5.21 23.09
CA ARG A 203 -8.10 5.86 24.37
C ARG A 203 -6.98 5.55 25.35
N VAL A 204 -6.43 6.57 25.96
CA VAL A 204 -5.40 6.46 27.01
C VAL A 204 -6.05 6.68 28.36
N HIS A 205 -5.79 5.76 29.29
CA HIS A 205 -6.20 5.86 30.68
C HIS A 205 -4.97 5.69 31.57
N ALA A 206 -4.83 6.52 32.59
CA ALA A 206 -3.80 6.37 33.61
C ALA A 206 -4.43 5.83 34.89
N ALA A 207 -3.72 4.92 35.57
CA ALA A 207 -4.09 4.50 36.92
C ALA A 207 -3.83 5.66 37.90
N GLY A 208 -4.80 6.57 38.04
CA GLY A 208 -4.70 7.76 38.87
C GLY A 208 -3.98 8.94 38.21
N LYS A 209 -3.56 9.91 39.02
CA LYS A 209 -2.83 11.10 38.55
C LYS A 209 -1.42 10.72 38.11
N VAL A 210 -1.03 11.16 36.92
CA VAL A 210 0.35 10.99 36.41
C VAL A 210 1.20 12.16 36.90
N THR A 211 2.27 11.89 37.64
CA THR A 211 3.17 12.92 38.19
C THR A 211 4.58 12.72 37.68
N ALA A 212 5.24 13.81 37.27
CA ALA A 212 6.62 13.81 36.82
C ALA A 212 7.57 13.14 37.84
N GLY A 213 8.55 12.39 37.34
CA GLY A 213 9.52 11.65 38.15
C GLY A 213 9.00 10.35 38.78
N LYS A 214 7.68 10.15 38.88
CA LYS A 214 7.07 8.90 39.41
C LYS A 214 6.74 7.93 38.27
N THR A 215 6.82 6.62 38.55
CA THR A 215 6.30 5.60 37.61
C THR A 215 4.79 5.76 37.50
N ALA A 216 4.30 5.78 36.27
CA ALA A 216 2.89 5.74 35.94
C ALA A 216 2.59 4.47 35.16
N THR A 217 1.41 3.89 35.41
CA THR A 217 0.86 2.81 34.59
C THR A 217 -0.19 3.40 33.66
N LEU A 218 0.00 3.19 32.36
CA LEU A 218 -0.90 3.64 31.30
C LEU A 218 -1.55 2.44 30.63
N ASP A 219 -2.85 2.53 30.46
CA ASP A 219 -3.69 1.59 29.73
C ASP A 219 -4.16 2.23 28.43
N PHE A 220 -4.00 1.50 27.32
CA PHE A 220 -4.45 1.91 26.00
C PHE A 220 -5.53 0.95 25.52
N ALA A 221 -6.67 1.51 25.14
CA ALA A 221 -7.81 0.78 24.64
C ALA A 221 -8.10 1.19 23.20
N VAL A 222 -8.13 0.21 22.30
CA VAL A 222 -8.47 0.42 20.90
C VAL A 222 -9.90 -0.05 20.66
N ARG A 223 -10.69 0.78 19.97
CA ARG A 223 -12.06 0.45 19.54
C ARG A 223 -12.23 0.81 18.08
N GLU A 224 -13.02 0.02 17.37
CA GLU A 224 -13.58 0.47 16.09
C GLU A 224 -14.61 1.56 16.38
N LYS A 225 -14.59 2.65 15.62
CA LYS A 225 -15.54 3.76 15.77
C LYS A 225 -16.97 3.24 15.68
N GLY A 226 -17.83 3.70 16.59
CA GLY A 226 -19.23 3.26 16.68
C GLY A 226 -19.43 1.90 17.36
N LYS A 227 -18.37 1.21 17.79
CA LYS A 227 -18.46 -0.05 18.53
C LYS A 227 -17.97 0.10 19.97
N SER A 228 -18.64 -0.59 20.88
CA SER A 228 -18.29 -0.61 22.30
C SER A 228 -17.27 -1.71 22.64
N ALA A 229 -17.11 -2.73 21.81
CA ALA A 229 -16.14 -3.80 22.03
C ALA A 229 -14.69 -3.31 21.80
N LEU A 230 -13.77 -3.81 22.62
CA LEU A 230 -12.34 -3.60 22.41
C LEU A 230 -11.84 -4.47 21.26
N VAL A 231 -10.94 -3.90 20.45
CA VAL A 231 -10.15 -4.68 19.50
C VAL A 231 -9.13 -5.49 20.29
N LYS A 232 -9.07 -6.80 20.06
CA LYS A 232 -8.16 -7.73 20.74
C LYS A 232 -7.15 -8.38 19.80
N ASP A 233 -7.42 -8.37 18.50
CA ASP A 233 -6.57 -9.00 17.50
C ASP A 233 -5.80 -7.95 16.70
N PHE A 234 -4.48 -8.00 16.82
CA PHE A 234 -3.55 -7.10 16.16
C PHE A 234 -2.50 -7.90 15.40
N GLN A 235 -1.99 -7.33 14.31
CA GLN A 235 -0.85 -7.88 13.59
C GLN A 235 0.44 -7.44 14.26
N VAL A 236 1.42 -8.35 14.31
CA VAL A 236 2.79 -8.01 14.65
C VAL A 236 3.39 -7.26 13.48
N VAL A 237 3.83 -6.03 13.71
CA VAL A 237 4.56 -5.20 12.74
C VAL A 237 5.84 -4.76 13.45
N HIS A 238 7.00 -4.97 12.82
CA HIS A 238 8.31 -4.66 13.44
C HIS A 238 8.45 -5.30 14.84
N GLU A 239 8.12 -6.60 14.91
CA GLU A 239 8.19 -7.46 16.12
C GLU A 239 7.22 -7.10 17.26
N MET A 240 6.46 -6.01 17.15
CA MET A 240 5.56 -5.53 18.20
C MET A 240 4.11 -5.40 17.70
N LEU A 241 3.14 -5.45 18.62
CA LEU A 241 1.73 -5.27 18.30
C LEU A 241 1.31 -3.78 18.26
N LEU A 242 2.04 -2.94 18.99
CA LEU A 242 1.80 -1.50 19.07
C LEU A 242 3.13 -0.79 19.34
N HIS A 243 3.48 0.16 18.48
CA HIS A 243 4.52 1.14 18.75
C HIS A 243 3.90 2.40 19.34
N LEU A 244 4.37 2.82 20.51
CA LEU A 244 3.91 4.02 21.18
C LEU A 244 5.01 5.07 21.15
N ILE A 245 4.74 6.17 20.47
CA ILE A 245 5.61 7.34 20.49
C ILE A 245 5.07 8.33 21.51
N ILE A 246 5.93 8.75 22.43
CA ILE A 246 5.61 9.75 23.44
C ILE A 246 6.52 10.96 23.22
N THR A 247 5.93 12.14 23.03
CA THR A 247 6.70 13.39 22.97
C THR A 247 6.15 14.43 23.94
N SER A 248 6.98 15.36 24.38
CA SER A 248 6.45 16.62 24.91
C SER A 248 5.80 17.42 23.78
N ASP A 249 4.89 18.35 24.09
CA ASP A 249 4.21 19.17 23.09
C ASP A 249 5.12 20.18 22.37
N ASP A 250 6.29 20.47 22.93
CA ASP A 250 7.37 21.25 22.30
C ASP A 250 8.39 20.38 21.57
N LEU A 251 8.18 19.06 21.54
CA LEU A 251 9.03 18.05 20.92
C LEU A 251 10.46 17.99 21.50
N SER A 252 10.74 18.58 22.67
CA SER A 252 12.05 18.47 23.33
C SER A 252 12.30 17.08 23.92
N TYR A 253 11.24 16.38 24.34
CA TYR A 253 11.27 15.00 24.83
C TYR A 253 10.74 14.01 23.78
N PHE A 254 11.31 12.82 23.77
CA PHE A 254 10.92 11.70 22.91
C PHE A 254 11.15 10.36 23.65
N SER A 255 10.21 9.44 23.51
CA SER A 255 10.32 8.04 23.94
C SER A 255 9.55 7.17 22.94
N HIS A 256 10.08 5.97 22.69
CA HIS A 256 9.51 4.96 21.79
C HIS A 256 9.36 3.67 22.59
N GLU A 257 8.12 3.32 22.91
CA GLU A 257 7.76 2.25 23.83
C GLU A 257 6.87 1.21 23.14
N HIS A 258 6.79 0.01 23.74
CA HIS A 258 5.99 -1.09 23.21
C HIS A 258 5.07 -1.64 24.31
N PRO A 259 3.88 -1.04 24.48
CA PRO A 259 2.89 -1.53 25.43
C PRO A 259 2.51 -2.99 25.17
N ILE A 260 2.27 -3.76 26.24
CA ILE A 260 1.96 -5.20 26.16
C ILE A 260 0.44 -5.40 26.19
N LEU A 261 -0.09 -6.19 25.25
CA LEU A 261 -1.52 -6.52 25.20
C LEU A 261 -1.90 -7.53 26.29
N GLY A 262 -2.80 -7.13 27.19
CA GLY A 262 -3.38 -7.99 28.21
C GLY A 262 -4.57 -8.81 27.68
N LYS A 263 -4.93 -9.88 28.40
CA LYS A 263 -6.11 -10.73 28.09
C LYS A 263 -7.45 -9.96 28.15
N ASP A 264 -7.47 -8.84 28.86
CA ASP A 264 -8.58 -7.89 28.94
C ASP A 264 -8.76 -7.06 27.66
N GLY A 265 -7.82 -7.15 26.71
CA GLY A 265 -7.85 -6.40 25.45
C GLY A 265 -7.29 -4.99 25.57
N ARG A 266 -6.57 -4.67 26.65
CA ARG A 266 -5.90 -3.38 26.84
C ARG A 266 -4.40 -3.56 26.71
N PHE A 267 -3.76 -2.62 26.05
CA PHE A 267 -2.31 -2.52 26.10
C PHE A 267 -1.89 -1.81 27.39
N ARG A 268 -0.82 -2.27 28.03
CA ARG A 268 -0.32 -1.69 29.28
C ARG A 268 1.15 -1.31 29.18
N LEU A 269 1.48 -0.14 29.71
CA LEU A 269 2.85 0.38 29.78
C LEU A 269 3.13 0.96 31.16
N GLN A 270 4.28 0.62 31.73
CA GLN A 270 4.84 1.35 32.86
C GLN A 270 5.94 2.27 32.36
N THR A 271 5.82 3.57 32.63
CA THR A 271 6.81 4.56 32.17
C THR A 271 6.94 5.71 33.18
N ARG A 272 7.94 6.56 32.99
CA ARG A 272 8.19 7.77 33.79
C ARG A 272 8.32 8.98 32.88
N PHE A 273 7.71 10.08 33.32
CA PHE A 273 7.79 11.35 32.62
C PHE A 273 8.81 12.27 33.31
N PRO A 274 9.74 12.89 32.57
CA PRO A 274 10.82 13.68 33.18
C PRO A 274 10.38 15.06 33.70
N ALA A 275 9.20 15.54 33.32
CA ALA A 275 8.68 16.86 33.68
C ALA A 275 7.16 16.90 33.61
N GLY A 276 6.55 17.82 34.36
CA GLY A 276 5.13 18.15 34.22
C GLY A 276 4.86 18.85 32.89
N GLY A 277 3.61 18.77 32.42
CA GLY A 277 3.19 19.40 31.17
C GLY A 277 2.31 18.51 30.31
N ARG A 278 2.18 18.89 29.03
CA ARG A 278 1.39 18.15 28.04
C ARG A 278 2.30 17.25 27.21
N TYR A 279 1.92 15.99 27.11
CA TYR A 279 2.56 15.00 26.25
C TYR A 279 1.60 14.57 25.14
N LEU A 280 2.16 14.34 23.96
CA LEU A 280 1.48 13.75 22.82
C LEU A 280 1.86 12.29 22.74
N LEU A 281 0.86 11.43 22.61
CA LEU A 281 1.03 9.97 22.51
C LEU A 281 0.50 9.54 21.15
N PHE A 282 1.30 8.79 20.40
CA PHE A 282 0.91 8.26 19.10
C PHE A 282 1.01 6.74 19.14
N GLY A 283 -0.13 6.07 19.04
CA GLY A 283 -0.17 4.61 18.90
C GLY A 283 -0.19 4.25 17.43
N ASP A 284 0.84 3.56 16.98
CA ASP A 284 0.96 2.94 15.68
C ASP A 284 0.69 1.42 15.82
N PHE A 285 -0.41 0.96 15.27
CA PHE A 285 -0.87 -0.43 15.39
C PHE A 285 -1.68 -0.87 14.16
N THR A 286 -1.73 -2.17 13.92
CA THR A 286 -2.48 -2.75 12.80
C THR A 286 -3.52 -3.75 13.32
N PRO A 287 -4.82 -3.39 13.38
CA PRO A 287 -5.88 -4.35 13.70
C PRO A 287 -5.92 -5.48 12.68
N ALA A 288 -6.19 -6.72 13.12
CA ALA A 288 -6.23 -7.86 12.20
C ALA A 288 -7.23 -7.68 11.04
N ALA A 289 -8.37 -7.06 11.34
CA ALA A 289 -9.44 -6.80 10.40
C ALA A 289 -9.37 -5.41 9.74
N GLY A 290 -8.21 -4.73 9.75
CA GLY A 290 -8.08 -3.37 9.26
C GLY A 290 -6.70 -3.01 8.70
N MET A 291 -6.58 -1.75 8.28
CA MET A 291 -5.31 -1.13 7.90
C MET A 291 -4.56 -0.67 9.14
N ASN A 292 -3.24 -0.51 9.00
CA ASN A 292 -2.42 0.21 9.97
C ASN A 292 -3.04 1.57 10.34
N GLN A 293 -2.97 1.90 11.62
CA GLN A 293 -3.48 3.14 12.22
C GLN A 293 -2.34 3.82 12.96
N VAL A 294 -2.23 5.14 12.79
CA VAL A 294 -1.42 5.99 13.68
C VAL A 294 -2.36 6.98 14.32
N LEU A 295 -2.69 6.76 15.60
CA LEU A 295 -3.69 7.55 16.31
C LEU A 295 -3.05 8.35 17.44
N ARG A 296 -3.42 9.63 17.53
CA ARG A 296 -2.94 10.55 18.54
C ARG A 296 -3.88 10.58 19.75
N SER A 297 -3.28 10.64 20.93
CA SER A 297 -3.90 10.99 22.21
C SER A 297 -3.03 12.03 22.92
N GLU A 298 -3.60 12.67 23.93
CA GLU A 298 -2.87 13.61 24.79
C GLU A 298 -2.92 13.13 26.23
N LEU A 299 -1.83 13.36 26.97
CA LEU A 299 -1.75 13.09 28.40
C LEU A 299 -1.22 14.34 29.10
N ARG A 300 -1.88 14.72 30.19
CA ARG A 300 -1.39 15.77 31.09
C ARG A 300 -0.67 15.13 32.26
N VAL A 301 0.55 15.62 32.52
CA VAL A 301 1.42 15.15 33.60
C VAL A 301 1.58 16.28 34.60
N GLU A 302 1.31 15.98 35.86
CA GLU A 302 1.44 16.91 36.99
C GLU A 302 2.90 17.09 37.43
N GLY A 303 3.18 18.20 38.11
CA GLY A 303 4.50 18.53 38.65
C GLY A 303 5.18 19.68 37.90
N ALA A 304 6.44 19.95 38.25
CA ALA A 304 7.19 21.07 37.68
C ALA A 304 7.40 20.89 36.17
N ALA A 305 6.96 21.87 35.38
CA ALA A 305 7.21 21.92 33.96
C ALA A 305 8.64 22.42 33.69
N LYS A 306 9.29 21.86 32.67
CA LYS A 306 10.54 22.42 32.15
C LYS A 306 10.24 23.65 31.28
N PRO A 307 11.17 24.63 31.21
CA PRO A 307 11.08 25.69 30.22
C PRO A 307 10.91 25.11 28.82
N ARG A 308 9.94 25.63 28.06
CA ARG A 308 9.69 25.17 26.69
C ARG A 308 10.92 25.43 25.82
N GLN A 309 11.29 24.43 25.01
CA GLN A 309 12.36 24.59 24.04
C GLN A 309 11.79 25.00 22.69
N ALA A 310 12.30 26.09 22.12
CA ALA A 310 11.95 26.47 20.75
C ALA A 310 12.54 25.44 19.76
N LEU A 311 11.71 25.00 18.82
CA LEU A 311 12.17 24.16 17.72
C LEU A 311 12.95 25.03 16.72
N VAL A 312 14.22 24.70 16.46
CA VAL A 312 15.12 25.44 15.57
C VAL A 312 15.74 24.46 14.59
N ALA A 313 15.74 24.81 13.30
CA ALA A 313 16.34 23.97 12.27
C ALA A 313 17.86 23.83 12.48
N ASP A 314 18.36 22.61 12.36
CA ASP A 314 19.79 22.33 12.44
C ASP A 314 20.51 22.92 11.22
N LYS A 315 21.53 23.75 11.49
CA LYS A 315 22.42 24.29 10.45
C LYS A 315 23.48 23.28 10.02
N THR A 316 23.84 22.36 10.91
CA THR A 316 24.83 21.31 10.69
C THR A 316 24.16 19.95 10.76
N LEU A 317 24.31 19.17 9.70
CA LEU A 317 23.72 17.83 9.58
C LEU A 317 24.63 16.72 10.14
N THR A 318 25.37 17.05 11.20
CA THR A 318 26.24 16.11 11.93
C THR A 318 26.07 16.38 13.41
N LYS A 319 25.86 15.31 14.20
CA LYS A 319 25.74 15.36 15.66
C LYS A 319 26.55 14.24 16.29
N THR A 320 26.97 14.44 17.53
CA THR A 320 27.55 13.38 18.35
C THR A 320 26.59 13.05 19.48
N VAL A 321 26.18 11.79 19.57
CA VAL A 321 25.31 11.27 20.64
C VAL A 321 25.99 10.03 21.19
N ASP A 322 26.19 9.96 22.51
CA ASP A 322 26.87 8.85 23.20
C ASP A 322 28.24 8.48 22.60
N GLY A 323 28.99 9.48 22.15
CA GLY A 323 30.32 9.31 21.53
C GLY A 323 30.28 8.74 20.10
N ILE A 324 29.10 8.61 19.49
CA ILE A 324 28.92 8.23 18.09
C ILE A 324 28.60 9.49 17.28
N THR A 325 29.43 9.78 16.30
CA THR A 325 29.18 10.84 15.31
C THR A 325 28.24 10.32 14.24
N VAL A 326 27.13 11.03 14.05
CA VAL A 326 26.06 10.70 13.12
C VAL A 326 25.87 11.86 12.16
N SER A 327 26.10 11.61 10.88
CA SER A 327 25.83 12.56 9.80
C SER A 327 24.57 12.15 9.05
N VAL A 328 23.73 13.11 8.66
CA VAL A 328 22.53 12.87 7.85
C VAL A 328 22.63 13.62 6.53
N LYS A 329 22.37 12.92 5.42
CA LYS A 329 22.39 13.47 4.07
C LYS A 329 21.06 13.20 3.37
N PRO A 330 20.24 14.24 3.13
CA PRO A 330 19.08 14.07 2.27
C PRO A 330 19.53 14.02 0.80
N SER A 331 18.87 13.20 -0.02
CA SER A 331 19.17 13.10 -1.46
C SER A 331 18.78 14.35 -2.24
N ARG A 332 17.90 15.19 -1.66
CA ARG A 332 17.51 16.53 -2.13
C ARG A 332 16.93 17.34 -0.97
N PRO A 333 16.72 18.66 -1.11
CA PRO A 333 16.05 19.45 -0.07
C PRO A 333 14.70 18.85 0.34
N LEU A 334 14.41 18.87 1.64
CA LEU A 334 13.13 18.39 2.16
C LEU A 334 12.02 19.35 1.75
N GLU A 335 11.07 18.84 0.97
CA GLU A 335 9.94 19.58 0.45
C GLU A 335 8.64 18.84 0.75
N ALA A 336 7.60 19.58 1.14
CA ALA A 336 6.31 19.00 1.44
C ALA A 336 5.72 18.25 0.23
N GLY A 337 5.22 17.03 0.46
CA GLY A 337 4.61 16.16 -0.55
C GLY A 337 5.60 15.51 -1.52
N ARG A 338 6.92 15.59 -1.26
CA ARG A 338 7.96 15.05 -2.14
C ARG A 338 8.79 13.96 -1.43
N PRO A 339 8.75 12.69 -1.86
CA PRO A 339 9.44 11.58 -1.17
C PRO A 339 10.97 11.69 -1.28
N VAL A 340 11.71 11.88 -0.20
CA VAL A 340 13.17 12.05 -0.15
C VAL A 340 13.84 10.83 0.49
N LEU A 341 15.05 10.50 0.02
CA LEU A 341 15.89 9.52 0.71
C LEU A 341 16.77 10.24 1.72
N LEU A 342 16.70 9.83 2.99
CA LEU A 342 17.46 10.42 4.09
C LEU A 342 18.50 9.39 4.58
N THR A 343 19.77 9.61 4.26
CA THR A 343 20.86 8.67 4.59
C THR A 343 21.62 9.12 5.82
N TYR A 344 21.63 8.30 6.86
CA TYR A 344 22.43 8.48 8.06
C TYR A 344 23.72 7.67 7.96
N THR A 345 24.87 8.26 8.32
CA THR A 345 26.17 7.57 8.41
C THR A 345 26.73 7.71 9.82
N LEU A 346 27.08 6.59 10.44
CA LEU A 346 27.53 6.50 11.82
C LEU A 346 29.03 6.18 11.91
N LYS A 347 29.74 6.91 12.76
CA LYS A 347 31.17 6.75 13.05
C LYS A 347 31.44 6.81 14.55
N LYS A 348 32.47 6.11 15.03
CA LYS A 348 32.99 6.24 16.39
C LYS A 348 34.51 6.40 16.34
N GLY A 349 35.04 7.45 16.97
CA GLY A 349 36.48 7.77 16.89
C GLY A 349 36.97 7.95 15.44
N GLY A 350 36.14 8.54 14.57
CA GLY A 350 36.43 8.73 13.14
C GLY A 350 36.25 7.49 12.26
N LYS A 351 36.15 6.28 12.83
CA LYS A 351 35.99 5.03 12.09
C LYS A 351 34.51 4.73 11.83
N PRO A 352 34.12 4.29 10.62
CA PRO A 352 32.75 3.85 10.32
C PRO A 352 32.33 2.69 11.23
N LEU A 353 31.10 2.74 11.74
CA LEU A 353 30.55 1.64 12.54
C LEU A 353 30.07 0.50 11.64
N SER A 354 30.51 -0.72 11.97
CA SER A 354 30.19 -1.95 11.25
C SER A 354 29.65 -3.05 12.21
N ASP A 355 29.10 -2.68 13.35
CA ASP A 355 28.60 -3.61 14.38
C ASP A 355 27.22 -3.20 14.91
N MET A 356 26.44 -2.49 14.08
CA MET A 356 25.06 -2.13 14.39
C MET A 356 24.15 -3.36 14.34
N GLN A 357 23.18 -3.38 15.24
CA GLN A 357 22.20 -4.45 15.42
C GLN A 357 20.83 -3.98 14.93
N PRO A 358 19.98 -4.89 14.42
CA PRO A 358 18.57 -4.60 14.25
C PRO A 358 17.93 -4.21 15.58
N TYR A 359 16.95 -3.33 15.50
CA TYR A 359 16.06 -2.95 16.58
C TYR A 359 14.64 -3.12 16.07
N LEU A 360 13.79 -3.89 16.76
CA LEU A 360 12.38 -4.12 16.38
C LEU A 360 12.26 -4.62 14.93
N GLY A 361 13.03 -5.63 14.54
CA GLY A 361 12.97 -6.22 13.20
C GLY A 361 13.47 -5.33 12.04
N ALA A 362 14.01 -4.13 12.29
CA ALA A 362 14.58 -3.25 11.26
C ALA A 362 15.99 -2.75 11.61
N SER A 363 16.77 -2.34 10.61
CA SER A 363 18.14 -1.82 10.82
C SER A 363 18.15 -0.39 11.38
N GLY A 364 17.02 0.29 11.34
CA GLY A 364 16.81 1.59 11.97
C GLY A 364 15.35 2.03 11.87
N HIS A 365 14.92 2.81 12.87
CA HIS A 365 13.56 3.35 13.00
C HIS A 365 13.61 4.87 12.91
N MET A 366 12.65 5.48 12.23
CA MET A 366 12.58 6.94 12.13
C MET A 366 11.17 7.46 12.37
N MET A 367 11.12 8.47 13.22
CA MET A 367 9.91 9.23 13.48
C MET A 367 10.11 10.68 13.04
N ALA A 368 9.18 11.24 12.27
CA ALA A 368 9.16 12.65 11.94
C ALA A 368 7.84 13.27 12.40
N ILE A 369 7.92 14.34 13.20
CA ILE A 369 6.75 15.07 13.71
C ILE A 369 6.94 16.55 13.41
N ASN A 370 5.96 17.16 12.74
CA ASN A 370 5.99 18.59 12.49
C ASN A 370 5.75 19.41 13.77
N ARG A 371 6.14 20.70 13.75
CA ARG A 371 6.08 21.59 14.92
C ARG A 371 4.71 21.64 15.62
N ASN A 372 3.62 21.43 14.90
CA ASN A 372 2.27 21.48 15.48
C ASN A 372 1.86 20.16 16.17
N GLY A 373 2.67 19.10 16.07
CA GLY A 373 2.44 17.80 16.68
C GLY A 373 1.26 17.02 16.07
N ARG A 374 0.86 17.33 14.83
CA ARG A 374 -0.29 16.72 14.16
C ARG A 374 0.11 15.77 13.04
N ASP A 375 1.16 16.12 12.30
CA ASP A 375 1.61 15.35 11.16
C ASP A 375 2.80 14.50 11.59
N ILE A 376 2.59 13.19 11.54
CA ILE A 376 3.51 12.17 12.01
C ILE A 376 3.83 11.21 10.86
N VAL A 377 5.11 10.90 10.71
CA VAL A 377 5.58 9.87 9.77
C VAL A 377 6.45 8.89 10.55
N HIS A 378 6.02 7.64 10.56
CA HIS A 378 6.83 6.51 11.02
C HIS A 378 7.35 5.77 9.79
N THR A 379 8.66 5.62 9.70
CA THR A 379 9.32 4.86 8.63
C THR A 379 10.54 4.16 9.18
N HIS A 380 11.14 3.30 8.37
CA HIS A 380 12.28 2.47 8.73
C HIS A 380 13.26 2.44 7.56
N THR A 381 14.44 1.90 7.81
CA THR A 381 15.48 1.87 6.80
C THR A 381 15.05 1.07 5.58
N VAL A 382 15.33 1.60 4.40
CA VAL A 382 15.36 0.91 3.12
C VAL A 382 16.83 0.55 2.81
N GLY A 383 17.13 -0.63 2.30
CA GLY A 383 18.54 -0.99 2.05
C GLY A 383 19.09 -0.35 0.78
N ALA A 384 20.37 -0.63 0.50
CA ALA A 384 21.10 -0.01 -0.60
C ALA A 384 20.36 -0.24 -1.93
N GLY A 385 19.81 0.84 -2.51
CA GLY A 385 18.95 0.78 -3.71
C GLY A 385 17.44 0.81 -3.46
N GLY A 386 16.98 1.03 -2.22
CA GLY A 386 15.55 1.03 -1.86
C GLY A 386 15.01 -0.33 -1.39
N LEU A 387 15.88 -1.28 -1.07
CA LEU A 387 15.57 -2.68 -0.76
C LEU A 387 16.15 -3.10 0.59
N VAL A 388 15.34 -3.37 1.62
CA VAL A 388 15.72 -4.37 2.65
C VAL A 388 14.57 -5.34 2.93
N THR A 389 14.93 -6.62 3.02
CA THR A 389 14.16 -7.74 3.55
C THR A 389 14.43 -7.87 5.06
N SER A 390 13.47 -8.26 5.88
CA SER A 390 13.72 -8.70 7.28
C SER A 390 14.66 -9.92 7.40
N ALA A 391 14.84 -10.69 6.31
CA ALA A 391 15.75 -11.82 6.23
C ALA A 391 17.22 -11.46 5.93
N MET A 392 17.57 -10.16 5.97
CA MET A 392 18.97 -9.69 6.01
C MET A 392 19.13 -8.67 7.16
N ALA A 393 19.12 -9.19 8.39
CA ALA A 393 19.74 -8.52 9.52
C ALA A 393 21.27 -8.51 9.38
N THR A 394 21.79 -7.85 8.35
CA THR A 394 23.12 -7.21 8.35
C THR A 394 23.15 -6.20 7.20
N PRO A 395 22.93 -4.91 7.52
CA PRO A 395 24.08 -4.04 7.43
C PRO A 395 24.46 -3.64 8.84
N SER A 396 25.63 -4.13 9.21
CA SER A 396 26.55 -3.65 10.24
C SER A 396 26.65 -2.12 10.41
N GLY A 397 26.03 -1.31 9.55
CA GLY A 397 26.41 0.07 9.30
C GLY A 397 27.46 0.15 8.19
N PRO A 398 28.04 1.33 7.94
CA PRO A 398 27.82 2.56 8.69
C PRO A 398 26.59 3.35 8.24
N SER A 399 25.97 2.98 7.11
CA SER A 399 24.98 3.80 6.42
C SER A 399 23.58 3.20 6.45
N PHE A 400 22.59 4.04 6.76
CA PHE A 400 21.19 3.67 6.92
C PHE A 400 20.32 4.70 6.18
N THR A 401 19.58 4.26 5.17
CA THR A 401 18.77 5.15 4.34
C THR A 401 17.30 4.97 4.67
N TYR A 402 16.56 6.06 4.81
CA TYR A 402 15.10 6.03 5.00
C TYR A 402 14.43 6.64 3.78
N ASP A 403 13.29 6.07 3.36
CA ASP A 403 12.37 6.75 2.44
C ASP A 403 11.35 7.56 3.26
N LEU A 404 11.28 8.87 2.99
CA LEU A 404 10.54 9.84 3.79
C LEU A 404 9.73 10.77 2.89
N GLU A 405 8.42 10.84 3.10
CA GLU A 405 7.57 11.87 2.51
C GLU A 405 6.88 12.65 3.61
N LEU A 406 7.20 13.95 3.73
CA LEU A 406 6.60 14.84 4.72
C LEU A 406 5.39 15.55 4.11
N PRO A 407 4.18 15.47 4.68
CA PRO A 407 2.98 15.99 4.02
C PRO A 407 2.89 17.51 4.03
N VAL A 408 3.52 18.16 5.01
CA VAL A 408 3.40 19.60 5.24
C VAL A 408 4.77 20.25 5.35
N SER A 409 4.82 21.55 5.05
CA SER A 409 6.04 22.34 5.18
C SER A 409 6.17 22.94 6.58
N GLY A 410 7.34 23.47 6.90
CA GLY A 410 7.69 24.03 8.20
C GLY A 410 8.60 23.12 9.01
N LEU A 411 8.91 23.58 10.22
CA LEU A 411 9.84 22.89 11.11
C LEU A 411 9.32 21.51 11.47
N THR A 412 10.15 20.50 11.21
CA THR A 412 9.86 19.09 11.48
C THR A 412 11.01 18.50 12.27
N LYS A 413 10.70 17.91 13.42
CA LYS A 413 11.67 17.19 14.23
C LYS A 413 11.64 15.72 13.85
N ILE A 414 12.82 15.17 13.60
CA ILE A 414 13.04 13.81 13.16
C ILE A 414 13.94 13.12 14.18
N TRP A 415 13.53 11.95 14.68
CA TRP A 415 14.35 11.07 15.50
C TRP A 415 14.65 9.81 14.73
N ALA A 416 15.92 9.56 14.46
CA ALA A 416 16.39 8.28 13.94
C ALA A 416 16.93 7.44 15.09
N GLN A 417 16.55 6.17 15.13
CA GLN A 417 16.96 5.20 16.15
C GLN A 417 17.76 4.07 15.53
N PHE A 418 18.86 3.72 16.17
CA PHE A 418 19.75 2.62 15.80
C PHE A 418 20.12 1.83 17.04
N GLN A 419 20.44 0.54 16.93
CA GLN A 419 20.88 -0.26 18.08
C GLN A 419 22.32 -0.72 17.93
N ARG A 420 23.08 -0.66 19.03
CA ARG A 420 24.44 -1.19 19.12
C ARG A 420 24.70 -1.69 20.54
N GLY A 421 25.16 -2.93 20.69
CA GLY A 421 25.42 -3.53 22.00
C GLY A 421 24.19 -3.54 22.92
N GLY A 422 23.00 -3.82 22.36
CA GLY A 422 21.73 -3.82 23.11
C GLY A 422 21.22 -2.45 23.55
N LYS A 423 21.88 -1.35 23.18
CA LYS A 423 21.46 0.02 23.51
C LYS A 423 20.95 0.74 22.28
N VAL A 424 19.82 1.43 22.43
CA VAL A 424 19.20 2.23 21.37
C VAL A 424 19.79 3.65 21.40
N LEU A 425 20.46 4.03 20.32
CA LEU A 425 20.91 5.37 20.03
C LEU A 425 19.78 6.14 19.35
N THR A 426 19.30 7.23 19.96
CA THR A 426 18.27 8.12 19.38
C THR A 426 18.89 9.45 18.98
N VAL A 427 18.79 9.81 17.70
CA VAL A 427 19.45 10.98 17.12
C VAL A 427 18.40 11.98 16.60
N PRO A 428 18.21 13.12 17.26
CA PRO A 428 17.26 14.13 16.81
C PRO A 428 17.89 15.08 15.78
N PHE A 429 17.18 15.36 14.69
CA PHE A 429 17.44 16.47 13.78
C PHE A 429 16.18 17.28 13.56
N THR A 430 16.32 18.58 13.37
CA THR A 430 15.22 19.47 12.99
C THR A 430 15.49 20.01 11.61
N PHE A 431 14.55 19.82 10.70
CA PHE A 431 14.63 20.33 9.34
C PHE A 431 13.58 21.41 9.14
N ASP A 432 13.94 22.44 8.39
CA ASP A 432 12.96 23.36 7.81
C ASP A 432 12.49 22.81 6.47
N VAL A 433 11.33 22.16 6.48
CA VAL A 433 10.74 21.57 5.28
C VAL A 433 10.21 22.70 4.42
N LYS A 434 10.79 22.85 3.23
CA LYS A 434 10.46 23.93 2.30
C LYS A 434 9.24 23.56 1.45
N GLY A 435 8.88 24.49 0.58
CA GLY A 435 7.68 24.43 -0.23
C GLY A 435 6.51 25.12 0.45
N LYS A 436 5.48 25.40 -0.34
CA LYS A 436 4.24 25.92 0.23
C LYS A 436 3.76 24.89 1.23
N THR A 437 3.59 25.33 2.48
CA THR A 437 2.73 24.62 3.41
C THR A 437 1.46 24.42 2.61
N SER A 438 0.89 23.22 2.62
CA SER A 438 -0.55 23.17 2.41
C SER A 438 -1.14 23.93 3.61
N LYS A 439 -1.09 25.27 3.59
CA LYS A 439 -1.79 26.13 4.54
C LYS A 439 -3.22 25.64 4.44
N ILE A 440 -3.87 25.36 5.56
CA ILE A 440 -5.33 25.31 5.59
C ILE A 440 -5.81 26.71 5.21
N VAL A 441 -5.90 26.96 3.90
CA VAL A 441 -6.49 28.15 3.33
C VAL A 441 -7.94 27.75 3.13
N ALA A 442 -8.85 28.38 3.88
CA ALA A 442 -10.25 28.36 3.51
C ALA A 442 -10.33 28.74 2.02
N ALA A 443 -10.98 27.90 1.22
CA ALA A 443 -10.99 28.00 -0.24
C ALA A 443 -11.20 29.46 -0.72
N PRO A 444 -10.48 29.92 -1.76
CA PRO A 444 -10.96 31.06 -2.52
C PRO A 444 -12.38 30.73 -3.00
N LYS A 445 -13.35 31.59 -2.68
CA LYS A 445 -14.69 31.55 -3.28
C LYS A 445 -14.56 31.98 -4.75
N THR A 446 -14.01 31.15 -5.61
CA THR A 446 -14.10 31.34 -7.06
C THR A 446 -14.91 30.20 -7.63
N ALA A 447 -16.08 30.55 -8.17
CA ALA A 447 -16.89 29.63 -8.95
C ALA A 447 -16.05 29.07 -10.10
N ALA A 448 -16.22 27.79 -10.41
CA ALA A 448 -15.53 27.16 -11.52
C ALA A 448 -15.89 27.88 -12.84
N PRO A 449 -14.90 28.24 -13.69
CA PRO A 449 -15.16 28.75 -15.03
C PRO A 449 -16.09 27.81 -15.80
N ALA A 450 -16.96 28.35 -16.66
CA ALA A 450 -17.92 27.55 -17.42
C ALA A 450 -17.24 26.47 -18.30
N ASN A 451 -16.02 26.74 -18.76
CA ASN A 451 -15.19 25.83 -19.56
C ASN A 451 -14.35 24.83 -18.73
N ALA A 452 -14.56 24.73 -17.41
CA ALA A 452 -13.81 23.83 -16.55
C ALA A 452 -14.27 22.37 -16.69
N GLN A 453 -13.31 21.46 -16.76
CA GLN A 453 -13.51 20.01 -16.70
C GLN A 453 -13.96 19.63 -15.29
N LYS A 454 -15.18 19.11 -15.13
CA LYS A 454 -15.76 18.81 -13.81
C LYS A 454 -15.46 17.37 -13.40
N VAL A 455 -14.88 17.19 -12.23
CA VAL A 455 -14.60 15.88 -11.65
C VAL A 455 -15.14 15.86 -10.22
N THR A 456 -15.93 14.85 -9.88
CA THR A 456 -16.42 14.66 -8.51
C THR A 456 -15.84 13.39 -7.91
N LEU A 457 -15.25 13.51 -6.72
CA LEU A 457 -14.57 12.46 -5.97
C LEU A 457 -15.28 12.27 -4.64
N THR A 458 -15.84 11.09 -4.43
CA THR A 458 -16.55 10.69 -3.22
C THR A 458 -15.59 10.02 -2.24
N LEU A 459 -15.35 10.62 -1.09
CA LEU A 459 -14.37 10.19 -0.10
C LEU A 459 -15.01 9.35 1.02
N PRO A 460 -14.26 8.39 1.60
CA PRO A 460 -12.85 8.06 1.31
C PRO A 460 -12.64 7.15 0.09
N ARG A 461 -13.72 6.62 -0.51
CA ARG A 461 -13.69 5.65 -1.61
C ARG A 461 -12.75 6.06 -2.75
N ASP A 462 -12.89 7.30 -3.20
CA ASP A 462 -12.24 7.80 -4.41
C ASP A 462 -10.82 8.33 -4.14
N TYR A 463 -10.30 8.24 -2.89
CA TYR A 463 -8.84 8.27 -2.72
C TYR A 463 -8.18 7.18 -3.54
N LYS A 464 -8.79 5.99 -3.69
CA LYS A 464 -8.20 4.92 -4.50
C LYS A 464 -8.58 5.01 -5.99
N ALA A 465 -9.29 6.03 -6.45
CA ALA A 465 -9.78 6.14 -7.82
C ALA A 465 -8.69 6.68 -8.76
N ASN A 466 -7.83 5.80 -9.28
CA ASN A 466 -6.66 6.16 -10.08
C ASN A 466 -6.94 6.29 -11.60
N ALA A 467 -8.21 6.37 -12.00
CA ALA A 467 -8.65 6.13 -13.39
C ALA A 467 -9.26 7.34 -14.11
N ILE A 468 -9.45 8.46 -13.41
CA ILE A 468 -10.10 9.63 -13.98
C ILE A 468 -9.05 10.50 -14.66
N SER A 469 -9.25 10.83 -15.94
CA SER A 469 -8.34 11.68 -16.71
C SER A 469 -8.93 13.04 -17.08
N VAL A 470 -8.09 14.05 -17.14
CA VAL A 470 -8.39 15.43 -17.53
C VAL A 470 -7.34 15.93 -18.53
N GLN A 471 -7.63 16.94 -19.34
CA GLN A 471 -6.72 17.51 -20.33
C GLN A 471 -5.83 18.59 -19.71
N ALA A 472 -4.54 18.59 -20.07
CA ALA A 472 -3.63 19.69 -19.80
C ALA A 472 -4.09 20.98 -20.49
N GLY A 473 -3.77 22.13 -19.90
CA GLY A 473 -4.12 23.45 -20.42
C GLY A 473 -5.56 23.90 -20.17
N LYS A 474 -6.47 23.00 -19.74
CA LYS A 474 -7.87 23.35 -19.43
C LYS A 474 -8.14 23.36 -17.91
N PRO A 475 -8.90 24.34 -17.38
CA PRO A 475 -9.26 24.35 -15.96
C PRO A 475 -9.99 23.06 -15.56
N VAL A 476 -9.75 22.56 -14.36
CA VAL A 476 -10.39 21.38 -13.79
C VAL A 476 -11.04 21.77 -12.46
N ALA A 477 -12.33 21.52 -12.32
CA ALA A 477 -13.08 21.69 -11.07
C ALA A 477 -13.20 20.35 -10.35
N LEU A 478 -12.36 20.13 -9.34
CA LEU A 478 -12.33 18.94 -8.50
C LEU A 478 -13.23 19.11 -7.30
N THR A 479 -14.37 18.42 -7.29
CA THR A 479 -15.33 18.43 -6.18
C THR A 479 -15.13 17.20 -5.32
N PHE A 480 -14.78 17.39 -4.05
CA PHE A 480 -14.70 16.32 -3.06
C PHE A 480 -15.99 16.28 -2.26
N VAL A 481 -16.60 15.12 -2.14
CA VAL A 481 -17.80 14.88 -1.34
C VAL A 481 -17.46 13.84 -0.28
N LEU A 482 -17.56 14.18 0.99
CA LEU A 482 -17.32 13.18 2.04
C LEU A 482 -18.60 12.37 2.27
N ALA A 483 -18.62 11.12 1.84
CA ALA A 483 -19.79 10.25 1.98
C ALA A 483 -19.92 9.64 3.39
N GLU A 484 -18.79 9.37 4.05
CA GLU A 484 -18.73 8.76 5.39
C GLU A 484 -17.47 9.23 6.14
N ASP A 485 -17.48 9.22 7.48
CA ASP A 485 -16.33 9.61 8.31
C ASP A 485 -15.17 8.62 8.13
N ALA A 486 -14.01 9.13 7.72
CA ALA A 486 -12.81 8.38 7.38
C ALA A 486 -11.60 8.77 8.24
N GLY A 487 -11.81 9.45 9.38
CA GLY A 487 -10.70 9.90 10.24
C GLY A 487 -9.81 10.90 9.50
N CYS A 488 -8.53 10.57 9.28
CA CYS A 488 -7.64 11.44 8.52
C CYS A 488 -8.12 11.67 7.08
N GLY A 489 -8.85 10.70 6.49
CA GLY A 489 -9.46 10.81 5.17
C GLY A 489 -10.58 11.86 5.04
N ASN A 490 -10.98 12.50 6.15
CA ASN A 490 -11.90 13.65 6.09
C ASN A 490 -11.19 14.90 5.57
N ALA A 491 -9.87 14.98 5.78
CA ALA A 491 -9.06 16.06 5.28
C ALA A 491 -8.50 15.70 3.93
N VAL A 492 -8.74 16.54 2.92
CA VAL A 492 -8.23 16.39 1.56
C VAL A 492 -7.18 17.43 1.31
N MET A 493 -6.10 17.04 0.66
CA MET A 493 -5.06 17.93 0.15
C MET A 493 -4.92 17.71 -1.35
N VAL A 494 -4.92 18.79 -2.14
CA VAL A 494 -4.56 18.81 -3.56
C VAL A 494 -3.31 19.70 -3.71
N PRO A 495 -2.09 19.13 -3.61
CA PRO A 495 -0.86 19.91 -3.53
C PRO A 495 -0.63 20.83 -4.73
N ALA A 496 -0.91 20.35 -5.95
CA ALA A 496 -0.73 21.13 -7.18
C ALA A 496 -1.61 22.40 -7.21
N ALA A 497 -2.78 22.34 -6.57
CA ALA A 497 -3.71 23.45 -6.44
C ALA A 497 -3.45 24.30 -5.19
N ASN A 498 -2.47 23.94 -4.35
CA ASN A 498 -2.24 24.53 -3.03
C ASN A 498 -3.53 24.61 -2.19
N TRP A 499 -4.34 23.56 -2.24
CA TRP A 499 -5.65 23.51 -1.61
C TRP A 499 -5.74 22.35 -0.63
N ASN A 500 -6.43 22.56 0.48
CA ASN A 500 -6.86 21.49 1.35
C ASN A 500 -8.12 21.87 2.11
N LYS A 501 -8.86 20.86 2.57
CA LYS A 501 -10.12 21.05 3.29
C LYS A 501 -10.41 19.82 4.14
N THR A 502 -10.75 20.03 5.40
CA THR A 502 -11.45 19.01 6.20
C THR A 502 -12.94 19.11 5.92
N LEU A 503 -13.52 18.00 5.51
CA LEU A 503 -14.94 17.86 5.17
C LEU A 503 -15.69 17.23 6.35
N LYS A 504 -16.92 17.67 6.58
CA LYS A 504 -17.92 16.96 7.37
C LYS A 504 -18.65 15.96 6.48
N VAL A 505 -19.22 14.90 7.07
CA VAL A 505 -20.03 13.94 6.30
C VAL A 505 -21.17 14.68 5.60
N GLY A 506 -21.36 14.43 4.30
CA GLY A 506 -22.29 15.15 3.43
C GLY A 506 -21.77 16.49 2.90
N GLU A 507 -20.66 17.02 3.41
CA GLU A 507 -20.04 18.25 2.90
C GLU A 507 -19.39 17.99 1.53
N ARG A 508 -19.59 18.96 0.64
CA ARG A 508 -18.93 19.03 -0.66
C ARG A 508 -18.00 20.25 -0.68
N ALA A 509 -16.81 20.09 -1.23
CA ALA A 509 -15.90 21.21 -1.47
C ALA A 509 -15.20 21.07 -2.81
N THR A 510 -15.16 22.16 -3.57
CA THR A 510 -14.56 22.19 -4.90
C THR A 510 -13.27 23.00 -4.89
N VAL A 511 -12.25 22.48 -5.58
CA VAL A 511 -11.03 23.21 -5.93
C VAL A 511 -10.88 23.28 -7.45
N VAL A 512 -10.53 24.46 -7.96
CA VAL A 512 -10.26 24.65 -9.39
C VAL A 512 -8.76 24.72 -9.62
N TYR A 513 -8.25 23.92 -10.56
CA TYR A 513 -6.85 23.91 -10.94
C TYR A 513 -6.68 23.70 -12.45
N THR A 514 -5.78 24.45 -13.08
CA THR A 514 -5.43 24.28 -14.50
C THR A 514 -4.08 23.59 -14.61
N PRO A 515 -4.04 22.26 -14.85
CA PRO A 515 -2.78 21.55 -15.00
C PRO A 515 -2.09 21.97 -16.30
N LYS A 516 -0.85 22.44 -16.23
CA LYS A 516 -0.09 22.95 -17.39
C LYS A 516 0.62 21.86 -18.20
N GLN A 517 0.82 20.70 -17.60
CA GLN A 517 1.59 19.59 -18.16
C GLN A 517 0.85 18.28 -17.91
N SER A 518 1.06 17.30 -18.78
CA SER A 518 0.58 15.94 -18.59
C SER A 518 1.30 15.28 -17.41
N GLY A 519 0.63 14.35 -16.74
CA GLY A 519 1.13 13.70 -15.52
C GLY A 519 0.09 13.59 -14.41
N PRO A 520 0.44 13.00 -13.26
CA PRO A 520 -0.52 12.76 -12.18
C PRO A 520 -0.85 14.04 -11.39
N LEU A 521 -2.12 14.42 -11.36
CA LEU A 521 -2.67 15.41 -10.43
C LEU A 521 -3.06 14.70 -9.12
N LYS A 522 -2.13 14.72 -8.16
CA LYS A 522 -2.26 13.99 -6.89
C LYS A 522 -3.17 14.71 -5.88
N PHE A 523 -3.83 13.92 -5.05
CA PHE A 523 -4.51 14.36 -3.84
C PHE A 523 -4.37 13.32 -2.73
N ALA A 524 -4.33 13.73 -1.48
CA ALA A 524 -4.09 12.83 -0.35
C ALA A 524 -4.88 13.29 0.88
N CYS A 525 -4.92 12.47 1.91
CA CYS A 525 -5.40 12.94 3.20
C CYS A 525 -4.35 13.76 3.95
N SER A 526 -4.75 14.47 5.02
CA SER A 526 -3.82 15.28 5.82
C SER A 526 -2.63 14.50 6.37
N MET A 527 -2.83 13.23 6.67
CA MET A 527 -1.79 12.34 7.19
C MET A 527 -1.05 11.59 6.08
N ASN A 528 -1.40 11.79 4.82
CA ASN A 528 -0.86 11.06 3.65
C ASN A 528 -1.12 9.54 3.67
N HIS A 529 -2.03 9.05 4.52
CA HIS A 529 -2.40 7.63 4.55
C HIS A 529 -3.32 7.25 3.38
N PHE A 530 -4.31 8.10 3.09
CA PHE A 530 -5.13 7.97 1.88
C PHE A 530 -4.51 8.81 0.76
N ARG A 531 -4.36 8.22 -0.43
CA ARG A 531 -3.74 8.87 -1.59
C ARG A 531 -4.48 8.49 -2.85
N GLY A 532 -4.73 9.48 -3.70
CA GLY A 532 -5.33 9.36 -5.02
C GLY A 532 -4.66 10.26 -6.05
N SER A 533 -4.97 10.02 -7.33
CA SER A 533 -4.48 10.85 -8.42
C SER A 533 -5.39 10.80 -9.62
N LEU A 534 -5.52 11.93 -10.31
CA LEU A 534 -6.10 12.02 -11.65
C LEU A 534 -4.97 12.02 -12.69
N VAL A 535 -5.24 11.49 -13.88
CA VAL A 535 -4.28 11.52 -14.99
C VAL A 535 -4.51 12.78 -15.82
N VAL A 536 -3.55 13.70 -15.85
CA VAL A 536 -3.56 14.80 -16.83
C VAL A 536 -2.95 14.29 -18.13
N LYS A 537 -3.71 14.39 -19.22
CA LYS A 537 -3.29 14.03 -20.59
C LYS A 537 -2.93 15.26 -21.41
#